data_AF-A0A7J7CGA2-F1
#
_entry.id   AF-A0A7J7CGA2-F1
#
_cell.length_a   1.000
_cell.length_b   1.000
_cell.length_c   1.000
_cell.angle_alpha   90.00
_cell.angle_beta   90.00
_cell.angle_gamma   90.00
#
_symmetry.space_group_name_H-M   'P 1'
#
loop_
_entity.id
_entity.type
_entity.pdbx_description
1 polymer ?
#
loop_
_entity_poly.entity_id
_entity_poly.type
_entity_poly.pdbx_seq_one_letter_code
_entity_poly.pdbx_strand_id
1 'polypeptide(L)'
;MKLKPKDLEIMKNHAFSKLIVILNYSKPCIIETPLRLRTFDHHQYDEVEVLLPPPPLLPPPPPPSNPTLKGISTLYKKTDLHQIVFCIAASAKIWDRRKEFIKLWWRPGEMRGVVWLDEPVEISVEEEKLLPQLKISSDTSKFKYKHPKGDRSAIRISRIVSETFRLGMKDVRWFVMCDDDTHFIVDNLMRVLDKYDHNEFHYIGSSSESHLQNIKEFSYAMAYGGAGFAISYPLAEALARMQDKCIRRYPSLYGSDDRVHACMTELGVPLTKEPGFHQFDLYGNAFGLLAAHPIAPLVSLHHLDIIDPIFPGVDKVEALKRLKAPMKLDSAALLQQSICYDKSRTWTISVSWGYAVQIIRGITLPREVEKPLRTFRNWYPKADYTKLSFNTREVPRNSCRAPFIYLLTNAVYNSKKNETASEYVRNGVVNRRCRGKKAADRSEIVRVEVYKKPNPSLWDKNRRRNCCRVLPTEKKDTLVVDVAIRKTVLCILLLHFPSLLTSTNVKIYIDWNDGLGLEPLGDGSGNAFNPTIDDDDDDDDDDKLMDEESDDDLDENYHF
;
A
#
# COMPACT_ATOMS: atom_id res chain seq x y z
N MET A 1 45.55 21.21 8.39
CA MET A 1 45.95 22.45 9.07
C MET A 1 45.52 22.35 10.54
N LYS A 2 46.47 22.39 11.49
CA LYS A 2 46.19 22.44 12.93
C LYS A 2 46.02 23.91 13.34
N LEU A 3 44.99 24.23 14.12
CA LEU A 3 44.88 25.51 14.82
C LEU A 3 44.85 25.26 16.34
N LYS A 4 45.58 26.12 17.05
CA LYS A 4 45.85 26.11 18.50
C LYS A 4 44.74 26.87 19.27
N PRO A 5 44.61 26.63 20.59
CA PRO A 5 43.56 27.20 21.42
C PRO A 5 43.94 28.61 21.89
N LYS A 6 43.18 29.64 21.50
CA LYS A 6 43.29 30.97 22.12
C LYS A 6 42.05 31.87 22.14
N ASP A 7 40.87 31.40 21.73
CA ASP A 7 39.66 32.24 21.77
C ASP A 7 38.62 31.69 22.77
N LEU A 8 39.09 31.33 23.96
CA LEU A 8 38.26 31.06 25.12
C LEU A 8 38.46 32.17 26.16
N GLU A 9 37.84 33.33 25.94
CA GLU A 9 37.22 34.16 26.99
C GLU A 9 36.71 35.45 26.37
N ILE A 10 35.40 35.54 26.19
CA ILE A 10 34.51 36.68 26.48
C ILE A 10 33.12 36.24 26.00
N MET A 11 32.34 35.69 26.94
CA MET A 11 30.88 35.77 27.02
C MET A 11 30.44 34.95 28.24
N LYS A 12 30.88 35.41 29.42
CA LYS A 12 30.09 35.25 30.64
C LYS A 12 28.95 36.26 30.55
N ASN A 13 27.73 35.81 30.86
CA ASN A 13 26.46 36.55 30.87
C ASN A 13 25.69 36.54 29.55
N HIS A 14 24.91 35.48 29.30
CA HIS A 14 23.45 35.58 29.12
C HIS A 14 22.86 34.17 29.00
N ALA A 15 21.80 33.92 29.76
CA ALA A 15 21.09 32.66 29.85
C ALA A 15 20.26 32.35 28.58
N PHE A 16 20.02 31.05 28.37
CA PHE A 16 19.17 30.41 27.35
C PHE A 16 19.71 30.33 25.91
N SER A 17 20.44 29.25 25.63
CA SER A 17 20.77 28.80 24.27
C SER A 17 19.59 28.02 23.68
N LYS A 18 18.80 28.66 22.80
CA LYS A 18 18.00 27.98 21.77
C LYS A 18 18.97 27.47 20.69
N LEU A 19 18.97 26.17 20.40
CA LEU A 19 19.61 25.65 19.19
C LEU A 19 18.56 25.61 18.07
N ILE A 20 18.50 26.66 17.26
CA ILE A 20 17.84 26.64 15.97
C ILE A 20 18.83 26.01 14.99
N VAL A 21 18.55 24.81 14.49
CA VAL A 21 19.23 24.29 13.31
C VAL A 21 18.66 25.03 12.10
N ILE A 22 19.22 26.20 11.80
CA ILE A 22 19.08 26.80 10.48
C ILE A 22 20.04 26.01 9.59
N LEU A 23 19.49 25.15 8.73
CA LEU A 23 20.23 24.69 7.55
C LEU A 23 20.47 25.92 6.68
N ASN A 24 21.63 26.55 6.88
CA ASN A 24 22.04 27.72 6.16
C ASN A 24 22.50 27.28 4.75
N TYR A 25 21.54 27.01 3.86
CA TYR A 25 21.79 27.01 2.42
C TYR A 25 21.77 28.46 1.95
N SER A 26 22.86 29.16 2.23
CA SER A 26 23.13 30.50 1.72
C SER A 26 24.36 30.43 0.84
N LYS A 27 24.15 30.03 -0.42
CA LYS A 27 24.73 30.59 -1.67
C LYS A 27 24.51 29.61 -2.84
N PRO A 28 23.92 30.04 -3.96
CA PRO A 28 23.84 29.23 -5.16
C PRO A 28 25.24 29.18 -5.81
N CYS A 29 25.76 27.98 -6.05
CA CYS A 29 26.81 27.78 -7.06
C CYS A 29 26.10 27.54 -8.38
N ILE A 30 26.02 28.58 -9.20
CA ILE A 30 25.73 28.46 -10.62
C ILE A 30 27.03 27.95 -11.27
N ILE A 31 26.96 26.79 -11.93
CA ILE A 31 27.99 26.34 -12.88
C ILE A 31 27.41 26.63 -14.26
N GLU A 32 27.87 27.70 -14.87
CA GLU A 32 27.65 27.99 -16.30
C GLU A 32 28.60 27.12 -17.12
N THR A 33 28.04 26.31 -18.02
CA THR A 33 28.74 25.82 -19.21
C THR A 33 27.76 25.96 -20.37
N PRO A 34 28.11 26.66 -21.46
CA PRO A 34 27.18 26.88 -22.56
C PRO A 34 27.02 25.60 -23.39
N LEU A 35 25.78 25.13 -23.55
CA LEU A 35 25.43 24.22 -24.63
C LEU A 35 25.38 25.05 -25.91
N ARG A 36 26.37 24.83 -26.78
CA ARG A 36 26.26 25.18 -28.20
C ARG A 36 25.25 24.26 -28.82
N LEU A 37 24.37 24.87 -29.57
CA LEU A 37 23.53 24.24 -30.53
C LEU A 37 24.10 24.82 -31.96
N ARG A 38 23.97 24.22 -33.16
CA ARG A 38 24.30 24.66 -34.56
C ARG A 38 23.11 24.53 -35.52
N THR A 39 22.75 25.42 -36.47
CA THR A 39 21.49 25.26 -37.25
C THR A 39 21.82 24.79 -38.64
N PHE A 40 21.12 23.77 -39.12
CA PHE A 40 21.00 23.41 -40.51
C PHE A 40 19.79 24.11 -41.10
N ASP A 41 20.09 25.14 -41.87
CA ASP A 41 19.13 25.85 -42.70
C ASP A 41 18.91 25.10 -44.02
N HIS A 42 17.65 24.90 -44.40
CA HIS A 42 17.28 24.62 -45.78
C HIS A 42 16.01 25.38 -46.17
N HIS A 43 16.21 26.45 -46.95
CA HIS A 43 15.19 27.16 -47.70
C HIS A 43 14.43 26.24 -48.69
N GLN A 44 13.09 26.37 -48.74
CA GLN A 44 12.40 26.75 -49.99
C GLN A 44 10.94 27.22 -49.77
N TYR A 45 10.63 28.35 -50.44
CA TYR A 45 9.37 29.05 -50.71
C TYR A 45 8.25 28.12 -51.25
N ASP A 46 6.92 28.34 -51.21
CA ASP A 46 5.99 29.49 -51.27
C ASP A 46 4.74 29.14 -50.40
N GLU A 47 3.75 29.95 -50.00
CA GLU A 47 3.03 31.07 -50.62
C GLU A 47 2.22 31.77 -49.47
N VAL A 48 2.17 33.10 -49.47
CA VAL A 48 1.58 33.92 -48.39
C VAL A 48 0.11 34.23 -48.68
N GLU A 49 -0.81 33.79 -47.81
CA GLU A 49 -2.18 34.31 -47.75
C GLU A 49 -2.31 35.23 -46.53
N VAL A 50 -2.46 36.54 -46.80
CA VAL A 50 -2.60 37.58 -45.78
C VAL A 50 -4.03 37.57 -45.24
N LEU A 51 -4.22 37.07 -44.02
CA LEU A 51 -5.44 37.27 -43.23
C LEU A 51 -5.11 38.08 -41.97
N LEU A 52 -5.85 39.16 -41.79
CA LEU A 52 -5.71 40.16 -40.73
C LEU A 52 -5.69 39.53 -39.32
N PRO A 53 -4.94 40.09 -38.36
CA PRO A 53 -4.88 39.55 -37.01
C PRO A 53 -6.24 39.69 -36.29
N PRO A 54 -6.68 38.68 -35.52
CA PRO A 54 -7.82 38.83 -34.63
C PRO A 54 -7.48 39.77 -33.47
N PRO A 55 -8.48 40.46 -32.88
CA PRO A 55 -8.25 41.35 -31.75
C PRO A 55 -7.72 40.56 -30.53
N PRO A 56 -6.96 41.21 -29.63
CA PRO A 56 -6.33 40.53 -28.51
C PRO A 56 -7.38 39.90 -27.59
N LEU A 57 -7.23 38.60 -27.31
CA LEU A 57 -8.00 37.89 -26.30
C LEU A 57 -7.65 38.47 -24.93
N LEU A 58 -8.66 38.88 -24.17
CA LEU A 58 -8.52 39.25 -22.77
C LEU A 58 -7.91 38.08 -21.97
N PRO A 59 -7.00 38.34 -21.01
CA PRO A 59 -6.44 37.28 -20.20
C PRO A 59 -7.55 36.56 -19.41
N PRO A 60 -7.43 35.24 -19.20
CA PRO A 60 -8.39 34.51 -18.38
C PRO A 60 -8.38 35.07 -16.95
N PRO A 61 -9.54 35.15 -16.29
CA PRO A 61 -9.60 35.59 -14.90
C PRO A 61 -8.75 34.65 -14.02
N PRO A 62 -8.13 35.17 -12.94
CA PRO A 62 -7.35 34.34 -12.04
C PRO A 62 -8.21 33.20 -11.49
N PRO A 63 -7.63 32.00 -11.28
CA PRO A 63 -8.35 30.88 -10.71
C PRO A 63 -8.95 31.30 -9.37
N PRO A 64 -10.20 30.89 -9.06
CA PRO A 64 -10.83 31.28 -7.80
C PRO A 64 -9.94 30.82 -6.66
N SER A 65 -9.60 31.77 -5.78
CA SER A 65 -8.86 31.51 -4.56
C SER A 65 -9.51 30.33 -3.83
N ASN A 66 -8.78 29.22 -3.71
CA ASN A 66 -9.20 28.07 -2.92
C ASN A 66 -9.72 28.57 -1.57
N PRO A 67 -11.00 28.35 -1.22
CA PRO A 67 -11.41 28.60 0.14
C PRO A 67 -10.55 27.67 1.00
N THR A 68 -9.78 28.29 1.88
CA THR A 68 -8.97 27.61 2.89
C THR A 68 -9.87 26.60 3.55
N LEU A 69 -9.60 25.31 3.33
CA LEU A 69 -10.38 24.20 3.85
C LEU A 69 -10.11 24.10 5.37
N LYS A 70 -10.60 25.09 6.11
CA LYS A 70 -10.67 25.08 7.56
C LYS A 70 -11.75 24.08 7.92
N GLY A 71 -11.31 22.86 8.21
CA GLY A 71 -11.90 21.99 9.22
C GLY A 71 -13.41 21.88 9.25
N ILE A 72 -14.01 21.32 8.20
CA ILE A 72 -15.21 20.50 8.39
C ILE A 72 -14.74 19.06 8.32
N SER A 73 -14.16 18.58 9.43
CA SER A 73 -14.22 17.16 9.74
C SER A 73 -15.68 16.89 10.07
N THR A 74 -16.52 16.68 9.06
CA THR A 74 -17.81 16.03 9.24
C THR A 74 -17.53 14.78 10.05
N LEU A 75 -18.07 14.74 11.26
CA LEU A 75 -17.92 13.66 12.23
C LEU A 75 -18.73 12.47 11.72
N TYR A 76 -18.41 11.93 10.54
CA TYR A 76 -19.06 10.76 10.00
C TYR A 76 -18.84 9.63 10.99
N LYS A 77 -19.94 9.06 11.49
CA LYS A 77 -19.89 7.91 12.38
C LYS A 77 -19.15 6.80 11.65
N LYS A 78 -18.07 6.28 12.24
CA LYS A 78 -17.29 5.16 11.69
C LYS A 78 -18.22 4.01 11.29
N THR A 79 -17.88 3.34 10.19
CA THR A 79 -18.65 2.21 9.68
C THR A 79 -18.55 1.06 10.66
N ASP A 80 -19.69 0.55 11.09
CA ASP A 80 -19.73 -0.66 11.92
C ASP A 80 -19.76 -1.91 11.05
N LEU A 81 -19.27 -3.04 11.57
CA LEU A 81 -19.21 -4.30 10.84
C LEU A 81 -20.60 -4.78 10.40
N HIS A 82 -21.63 -4.55 11.22
CA HIS A 82 -23.00 -4.90 10.84
C HIS A 82 -23.54 -4.06 9.68
N GLN A 83 -22.91 -2.94 9.32
CA GLN A 83 -23.33 -2.09 8.21
C GLN A 83 -22.73 -2.53 6.87
N ILE A 84 -21.83 -3.52 6.88
CA ILE A 84 -21.21 -4.13 5.71
C ILE A 84 -21.94 -5.44 5.38
N VAL A 85 -22.21 -5.68 4.10
CA VAL A 85 -22.79 -6.95 3.62
C VAL A 85 -21.84 -7.63 2.67
N PHE A 86 -21.45 -8.87 2.97
CA PHE A 86 -20.60 -9.67 2.08
C PHE A 86 -21.44 -10.43 1.04
N CYS A 87 -21.04 -10.36 -0.22
CA CYS A 87 -21.65 -11.01 -1.37
C CYS A 87 -20.62 -12.01 -1.94
N ILE A 88 -20.66 -13.26 -1.48
CA ILE A 88 -19.62 -14.25 -1.76
C ILE A 88 -20.05 -15.12 -2.94
N ALA A 89 -19.26 -15.12 -4.01
CA ALA A 89 -19.45 -15.98 -5.16
C ALA A 89 -18.89 -17.38 -4.87
N ALA A 90 -19.72 -18.41 -4.99
CA ALA A 90 -19.30 -19.80 -4.82
C ALA A 90 -19.87 -20.70 -5.93
N SER A 91 -19.30 -21.90 -6.08
CA SER A 91 -19.87 -22.98 -6.89
C SER A 91 -20.03 -24.25 -6.06
N ALA A 92 -21.18 -24.91 -6.20
CA ALA A 92 -21.51 -26.15 -5.53
C ALA A 92 -20.43 -27.23 -5.74
N LYS A 93 -19.85 -27.28 -6.95
CA LYS A 93 -18.84 -28.27 -7.35
C LYS A 93 -17.59 -28.29 -6.46
N ILE A 94 -17.17 -27.13 -5.94
CA ILE A 94 -15.92 -26.98 -5.17
C ILE A 94 -16.17 -26.45 -3.75
N TRP A 95 -17.44 -26.34 -3.37
CA TRP A 95 -17.89 -25.76 -2.12
C TRP A 95 -17.27 -26.42 -0.89
N ASP A 96 -17.25 -27.76 -0.85
CA ASP A 96 -16.75 -28.50 0.31
C ASP A 96 -15.30 -28.19 0.68
N ARG A 97 -14.48 -27.84 -0.30
CA ARG A 97 -13.09 -27.43 -0.06
C ARG A 97 -13.00 -25.94 0.29
N ARG A 98 -13.69 -25.08 -0.45
CA ARG A 98 -13.51 -23.63 -0.34
C ARG A 98 -14.23 -22.99 0.84
N LYS A 99 -15.31 -23.61 1.34
CA LYS A 99 -16.01 -23.16 2.55
C LYS A 99 -15.07 -23.04 3.76
N GLU A 100 -14.01 -23.85 3.82
CA GLU A 100 -13.00 -23.79 4.88
C GLU A 100 -12.25 -22.45 4.92
N PHE A 101 -12.02 -21.79 3.78
CA PHE A 101 -11.40 -20.45 3.77
C PHE A 101 -12.31 -19.40 4.40
N ILE A 102 -13.61 -19.46 4.08
CA ILE A 102 -14.63 -18.55 4.61
C ILE A 102 -14.72 -18.68 6.13
N LYS A 103 -14.77 -19.92 6.65
CA LYS A 103 -14.81 -20.21 8.10
C LYS A 103 -13.65 -19.58 8.89
N LEU A 104 -12.52 -19.28 8.25
CA LEU A 104 -11.36 -18.71 8.95
C LEU A 104 -11.52 -17.22 9.29
N TRP A 105 -12.18 -16.45 8.42
CA TRP A 105 -12.33 -14.99 8.55
C TRP A 105 -13.75 -14.52 8.88
N TRP A 106 -14.76 -15.35 8.57
CA TRP A 106 -16.14 -15.08 8.95
C TRP A 106 -16.32 -15.06 10.46
N ARG A 107 -17.10 -14.10 10.97
CA ARG A 107 -17.45 -13.95 12.39
C ARG A 107 -18.97 -14.14 12.55
N PRO A 108 -19.43 -15.36 12.87
CA PRO A 108 -20.86 -15.63 13.07
C PRO A 108 -21.49 -14.72 14.12
N GLY A 109 -22.66 -14.17 13.81
CA GLY A 109 -23.38 -13.26 14.71
C GLY A 109 -22.89 -11.80 14.73
N GLU A 110 -21.68 -11.52 14.23
CA GLU A 110 -21.15 -10.17 14.09
C GLU A 110 -21.25 -9.66 12.63
N MET A 111 -21.10 -10.55 11.66
CA MET A 111 -21.10 -10.24 10.24
C MET A 111 -22.41 -10.67 9.57
N ARG A 112 -22.73 -10.00 8.45
CA ARG A 112 -23.86 -10.36 7.60
C ARG A 112 -23.46 -10.41 6.14
N GLY A 113 -24.08 -11.33 5.41
CA GLY A 113 -23.66 -11.66 4.06
C GLY A 113 -24.30 -12.94 3.56
N VAL A 114 -24.10 -13.17 2.27
CA VAL A 114 -24.72 -14.26 1.53
C VAL A 114 -23.67 -14.93 0.66
N VAL A 115 -23.62 -16.26 0.72
CA VAL A 115 -22.93 -17.10 -0.27
C VAL A 115 -23.91 -17.45 -1.37
N TRP A 116 -23.59 -17.02 -2.59
CA TRP A 116 -24.41 -17.25 -3.79
C TRP A 116 -23.86 -18.42 -4.59
N LEU A 117 -24.61 -19.50 -4.61
CA LEU A 117 -24.32 -20.74 -5.33
C LEU A 117 -25.07 -20.82 -6.66
N ASP A 118 -24.57 -21.68 -7.53
CA ASP A 118 -25.20 -22.14 -8.76
C ASP A 118 -26.25 -23.24 -8.50
N GLU A 119 -25.97 -24.15 -7.56
CA GLU A 119 -26.84 -25.27 -7.19
C GLU A 119 -26.91 -25.48 -5.66
N PRO A 120 -27.95 -26.15 -5.13
CA PRO A 120 -28.00 -26.53 -3.72
C PRO A 120 -26.85 -27.45 -3.31
N VAL A 121 -26.39 -27.28 -2.07
CA VAL A 121 -25.34 -28.09 -1.45
C VAL A 121 -25.81 -28.63 -0.11
N GLU A 122 -25.33 -29.79 0.28
CA GLU A 122 -25.56 -30.34 1.61
C GLU A 122 -24.63 -29.66 2.63
N ILE A 123 -25.17 -29.31 3.79
CA ILE A 123 -24.43 -28.67 4.88
C ILE A 123 -24.97 -29.17 6.21
N SER A 124 -24.07 -29.47 7.16
CA SER A 124 -24.51 -29.85 8.51
C SER A 124 -25.01 -28.62 9.29
N VAL A 125 -25.85 -28.86 10.30
CA VAL A 125 -26.40 -27.79 11.17
C VAL A 125 -25.28 -27.05 11.92
N GLU A 126 -24.19 -27.73 12.26
CA GLU A 126 -23.01 -27.15 12.89
C GLU A 126 -22.22 -26.28 11.92
N GLU A 127 -22.07 -26.72 10.67
CA GLU A 127 -21.40 -25.95 9.63
C GLU A 127 -22.18 -24.69 9.24
N GLU A 128 -23.51 -24.81 9.15
CA GLU A 128 -24.40 -23.70 8.80
C GLU A 128 -24.24 -22.52 9.78
N LYS A 129 -24.03 -22.81 11.06
CA LYS A 129 -23.78 -21.78 12.10
C LYS A 129 -22.44 -21.05 11.93
N LEU A 130 -21.49 -21.64 11.21
CA LEU A 130 -20.14 -21.10 11.01
C LEU A 130 -19.98 -20.35 9.69
N LEU A 131 -21.01 -20.32 8.86
CA LEU A 131 -20.98 -19.78 7.50
C LEU A 131 -22.01 -18.65 7.33
N PRO A 132 -21.86 -17.79 6.32
CA PRO A 132 -22.91 -16.86 5.92
C PRO A 132 -24.13 -17.61 5.37
N GLN A 133 -25.25 -16.92 5.17
CA GLN A 133 -26.44 -17.54 4.59
C GLN A 133 -26.15 -18.05 3.16
N LEU A 134 -26.54 -19.29 2.86
CA LEU A 134 -26.46 -19.83 1.50
C LEU A 134 -27.72 -19.47 0.72
N LYS A 135 -27.56 -19.03 -0.54
CA LYS A 135 -28.65 -18.79 -1.49
C LYS A 135 -28.27 -19.27 -2.89
N ILE A 136 -29.30 -19.64 -3.66
CA ILE A 136 -29.15 -19.98 -5.08
C ILE A 136 -29.40 -18.72 -5.90
N SER A 137 -28.51 -18.47 -6.85
CA SER A 137 -28.61 -17.31 -7.72
C SER A 137 -29.79 -17.45 -8.68
N SER A 138 -30.42 -16.34 -9.02
CA SER A 138 -31.55 -16.32 -9.95
C SER A 138 -31.18 -16.73 -11.38
N ASP A 139 -32.18 -17.18 -12.14
CA ASP A 139 -31.98 -17.62 -13.52
C ASP A 139 -31.39 -16.51 -14.40
N THR A 140 -30.38 -16.89 -15.18
CA THR A 140 -29.67 -16.00 -16.10
C THR A 140 -29.87 -16.39 -17.55
N SER A 141 -30.68 -17.41 -17.89
CA SER A 141 -30.88 -17.95 -19.24
C SER A 141 -31.16 -16.88 -20.31
N LYS A 142 -31.89 -15.82 -19.93
CA LYS A 142 -32.26 -14.66 -20.77
C LYS A 142 -31.08 -13.84 -21.29
N PHE A 143 -29.88 -13.99 -20.72
CA PHE A 143 -28.69 -13.26 -21.14
C PHE A 143 -27.86 -14.07 -22.16
N LYS A 144 -27.35 -13.41 -23.20
CA LYS A 144 -26.46 -14.07 -24.17
C LYS A 144 -25.03 -14.04 -23.64
N TYR A 145 -24.32 -15.16 -23.77
CA TYR A 145 -22.87 -15.24 -23.55
C TYR A 145 -22.23 -15.59 -24.89
N LYS A 146 -21.33 -14.73 -25.39
CA LYS A 146 -20.72 -14.86 -26.73
C LYS A 146 -19.20 -14.96 -26.69
N HIS A 147 -18.57 -14.80 -25.53
CA HIS A 147 -17.12 -14.89 -25.47
C HIS A 147 -16.68 -16.35 -25.75
N PRO A 148 -15.70 -16.58 -26.64
CA PRO A 148 -15.32 -17.93 -27.06
C PRO A 148 -14.59 -18.73 -25.98
N LYS A 149 -14.08 -18.05 -24.95
CA LYS A 149 -13.38 -18.64 -23.80
C LYS A 149 -14.13 -18.28 -22.50
N GLY A 150 -14.01 -19.10 -21.47
CA GLY A 150 -14.64 -18.83 -20.17
C GLY A 150 -16.01 -19.48 -20.00
N ASP A 151 -16.66 -19.16 -18.89
CA ASP A 151 -17.82 -19.89 -18.40
C ASP A 151 -19.04 -18.97 -18.26
N ARG A 152 -20.21 -19.51 -18.59
CA ARG A 152 -21.47 -18.76 -18.55
C ARG A 152 -21.87 -18.33 -17.14
N SER A 153 -21.35 -18.99 -16.11
CA SER A 153 -21.50 -18.63 -14.70
C SER A 153 -21.01 -17.21 -14.39
N ALA A 154 -20.13 -16.62 -15.21
CA ALA A 154 -19.71 -15.22 -15.09
C ALA A 154 -20.89 -14.24 -15.06
N ILE A 155 -21.98 -14.54 -15.79
CA ILE A 155 -23.20 -13.71 -15.80
C ILE A 155 -23.86 -13.76 -14.42
N ARG A 156 -23.97 -14.95 -13.82
CA ARG A 156 -24.54 -15.16 -12.49
C ARG A 156 -23.71 -14.42 -11.44
N ILE A 157 -22.40 -14.64 -11.44
CA ILE A 157 -21.47 -14.03 -10.47
C ILE A 157 -21.52 -12.50 -10.56
N SER A 158 -21.59 -11.91 -11.76
CA SER A 158 -21.69 -10.46 -11.90
C SER A 158 -22.91 -9.84 -11.20
N ARG A 159 -23.99 -10.61 -10.98
CA ARG A 159 -25.26 -10.13 -10.44
C ARG A 159 -25.40 -10.25 -8.93
N ILE A 160 -24.48 -10.94 -8.24
CA ILE A 160 -24.66 -11.28 -6.81
C ILE A 160 -24.81 -10.05 -5.92
N VAL A 161 -24.15 -8.93 -6.24
CA VAL A 161 -24.31 -7.69 -5.46
C VAL A 161 -25.74 -7.14 -5.61
N SER A 162 -26.26 -7.09 -6.83
CA SER A 162 -27.64 -6.67 -7.08
C SER A 162 -28.67 -7.65 -6.52
N GLU A 163 -28.38 -8.95 -6.52
CA GLU A 163 -29.25 -9.96 -5.89
C GLU A 163 -29.27 -9.80 -4.37
N THR A 164 -28.12 -9.56 -3.74
CA THR A 164 -28.03 -9.24 -2.32
C THR A 164 -28.75 -7.93 -1.98
N PHE A 165 -28.60 -6.89 -2.80
CA PHE A 165 -29.31 -5.61 -2.61
C PHE A 165 -30.83 -5.80 -2.58
N ARG A 166 -31.37 -6.63 -3.50
CA ARG A 166 -32.81 -6.92 -3.58
C ARG A 166 -33.36 -7.69 -2.38
N LEU A 167 -32.52 -8.24 -1.50
CA LEU A 167 -32.97 -8.81 -0.23
C LEU A 167 -33.48 -7.75 0.76
N GLY A 168 -33.24 -6.46 0.50
CA GLY A 168 -33.84 -5.37 1.28
C GLY A 168 -33.30 -5.26 2.71
N MET A 169 -32.04 -5.65 2.93
CA MET A 169 -31.39 -5.49 4.23
C MET A 169 -31.33 -4.02 4.64
N LYS A 170 -31.70 -3.73 5.89
CA LYS A 170 -31.71 -2.36 6.44
C LYS A 170 -30.35 -1.95 6.99
N ASP A 171 -30.10 -0.65 7.06
CA ASP A 171 -28.86 -0.06 7.60
C ASP A 171 -27.59 -0.63 6.95
N VAL A 172 -27.57 -0.67 5.62
CA VAL A 172 -26.40 -1.09 4.83
C VAL A 172 -25.68 0.14 4.31
N ARG A 173 -24.37 0.19 4.50
CA ARG A 173 -23.50 1.24 3.94
C ARG A 173 -22.66 0.73 2.78
N TRP A 174 -22.24 -0.52 2.86
CA TRP A 174 -21.31 -1.13 1.90
C TRP A 174 -21.72 -2.55 1.53
N PHE A 175 -21.59 -2.87 0.25
CA PHE A 175 -21.64 -4.24 -0.26
C PHE A 175 -20.24 -4.65 -0.69
N VAL A 176 -19.75 -5.78 -0.20
CA VAL A 176 -18.40 -6.29 -0.47
C VAL A 176 -18.52 -7.59 -1.24
N MET A 177 -18.11 -7.59 -2.50
CA MET A 177 -18.06 -8.78 -3.34
C MET A 177 -16.72 -9.50 -3.17
N CYS A 178 -16.74 -10.83 -3.19
CA CYS A 178 -15.52 -11.65 -3.32
C CYS A 178 -15.83 -13.07 -3.82
N ASP A 179 -14.78 -13.81 -4.15
CA ASP A 179 -14.86 -15.26 -4.41
C ASP A 179 -14.72 -16.08 -3.11
N ASP A 180 -15.15 -17.34 -3.15
CA ASP A 180 -15.15 -18.29 -2.03
C ASP A 180 -13.75 -18.78 -1.58
N ASP A 181 -12.70 -18.48 -2.34
CA ASP A 181 -11.29 -18.70 -1.94
C ASP A 181 -10.53 -17.40 -1.67
N THR A 182 -11.27 -16.35 -1.32
CA THR A 182 -10.74 -15.07 -0.83
C THR A 182 -10.71 -15.08 0.70
N HIS A 183 -9.60 -14.63 1.29
CA HIS A 183 -9.48 -14.43 2.74
C HIS A 183 -9.37 -12.95 3.10
N PHE A 184 -10.33 -12.43 3.86
CA PHE A 184 -10.33 -11.04 4.31
C PHE A 184 -9.69 -10.83 5.67
N ILE A 185 -8.97 -9.73 5.79
CA ILE A 185 -8.55 -9.13 7.05
C ILE A 185 -9.62 -8.08 7.38
N VAL A 186 -10.74 -8.54 7.95
CA VAL A 186 -11.99 -7.76 8.10
C VAL A 186 -11.77 -6.41 8.79
N ASP A 187 -10.97 -6.36 9.86
CA ASP A 187 -10.71 -5.11 10.57
C ASP A 187 -9.93 -4.10 9.70
N ASN A 188 -9.13 -4.58 8.75
CA ASN A 188 -8.42 -3.72 7.81
C ASN A 188 -9.33 -3.24 6.68
N LEU A 189 -10.28 -4.07 6.23
CA LEU A 189 -11.34 -3.64 5.32
C LEU A 189 -12.14 -2.49 5.92
N MET A 190 -12.56 -2.60 7.19
CA MET A 190 -13.29 -1.52 7.87
C MET A 190 -12.49 -0.21 7.90
N ARG A 191 -11.19 -0.27 8.24
CA ARG A 191 -10.29 0.89 8.20
C ARG A 191 -10.17 1.50 6.81
N VAL A 192 -10.24 0.68 5.77
CA VAL A 192 -10.21 1.18 4.40
C VAL A 192 -11.51 1.91 4.05
N LEU A 193 -12.66 1.33 4.40
CA LEU A 193 -13.98 1.90 4.11
C LEU A 193 -14.26 3.18 4.92
N ASP A 194 -13.72 3.29 6.13
CA ASP A 194 -13.84 4.48 6.98
C ASP A 194 -13.21 5.75 6.38
N LYS A 195 -12.40 5.63 5.32
CA LYS A 195 -11.85 6.79 4.60
C LYS A 195 -12.85 7.47 3.65
N TYR A 196 -13.96 6.81 3.34
CA TYR A 196 -14.84 7.17 2.24
C TYR A 196 -16.26 7.49 2.77
N ASP A 197 -16.93 8.48 2.16
CA ASP A 197 -18.32 8.78 2.50
C ASP A 197 -19.24 7.76 1.84
N HIS A 198 -19.81 6.87 2.64
CA HIS A 198 -20.73 5.82 2.19
C HIS A 198 -22.01 6.34 1.51
N ASN A 199 -22.31 7.64 1.58
CA ASN A 199 -23.43 8.27 0.89
C ASN A 199 -23.10 8.70 -0.55
N GLU A 200 -21.84 8.62 -0.95
CA GLU A 200 -21.38 8.92 -2.31
C GLU A 200 -21.18 7.65 -3.13
N PHE A 201 -21.02 7.78 -4.44
CA PHE A 201 -20.71 6.65 -5.32
C PHE A 201 -19.23 6.25 -5.18
N HIS A 202 -19.00 5.07 -4.63
CA HIS A 202 -17.66 4.51 -4.48
C HIS A 202 -17.61 3.08 -4.99
N TYR A 203 -16.63 2.82 -5.86
CA TYR A 203 -16.22 1.49 -6.32
C TYR A 203 -14.76 1.29 -5.92
N ILE A 204 -14.52 0.52 -4.86
CA ILE A 204 -13.22 0.42 -4.18
C ILE A 204 -12.67 -1.00 -4.31
N GLY A 205 -11.43 -1.15 -4.78
CA GLY A 205 -10.77 -2.44 -4.91
C GLY A 205 -9.38 -2.29 -5.51
N SER A 206 -8.87 -3.32 -6.18
CA SER A 206 -7.57 -3.23 -6.86
C SER A 206 -7.55 -4.02 -8.16
N SER A 207 -6.57 -3.70 -9.00
CA SER A 207 -6.22 -4.45 -10.21
C SER A 207 -5.32 -5.64 -9.89
N SER A 208 -5.14 -6.55 -10.85
CA SER A 208 -4.29 -7.73 -10.70
C SER A 208 -2.79 -7.39 -10.61
N GLU A 209 -2.03 -8.24 -9.92
CA GLU A 209 -0.58 -8.28 -9.93
C GLU A 209 0.03 -8.61 -11.32
N SER A 210 -0.78 -9.19 -12.21
CA SER A 210 -0.39 -9.54 -13.58
C SER A 210 -0.67 -8.39 -14.55
N HIS A 211 0.38 -7.79 -15.12
CA HIS A 211 0.22 -6.71 -16.09
C HIS A 211 -0.55 -7.17 -17.33
N LEU A 212 -0.32 -8.40 -17.79
CA LEU A 212 -1.00 -8.95 -18.97
C LEU A 212 -2.49 -9.17 -18.73
N GLN A 213 -2.89 -9.60 -17.54
CA GLN A 213 -4.32 -9.71 -17.20
C GLN A 213 -4.99 -8.33 -17.31
N ASN A 214 -4.33 -7.29 -16.80
CA ASN A 214 -4.87 -5.92 -16.77
C ASN A 214 -4.96 -5.24 -18.16
N ILE A 215 -4.33 -5.76 -19.21
CA ILE A 215 -4.33 -5.12 -20.55
C ILE A 215 -4.87 -6.00 -21.68
N LYS A 216 -4.84 -7.34 -21.54
CA LYS A 216 -5.26 -8.26 -22.62
C LYS A 216 -6.69 -8.73 -22.47
N GLU A 217 -7.06 -9.13 -21.25
CA GLU A 217 -8.37 -9.73 -20.96
C GLU A 217 -9.27 -8.77 -20.18
N PHE A 218 -8.69 -7.87 -19.38
CA PHE A 218 -9.40 -6.95 -18.49
C PHE A 218 -8.82 -5.54 -18.56
N SER A 219 -8.93 -4.77 -17.46
CA SER A 219 -8.56 -3.36 -17.39
C SER A 219 -7.86 -2.99 -16.08
N TYR A 220 -6.90 -2.06 -16.15
CA TYR A 220 -6.37 -1.36 -14.97
C TYR A 220 -7.40 -0.52 -14.23
N ALA A 221 -8.54 -0.20 -14.84
CA ALA A 221 -9.64 0.55 -14.24
C ALA A 221 -10.72 -0.34 -13.61
N MET A 222 -10.52 -1.66 -13.58
CA MET A 222 -11.44 -2.64 -13.02
C MET A 222 -10.94 -3.15 -11.66
N ALA A 223 -11.84 -3.27 -10.67
CA ALA A 223 -11.55 -4.08 -9.49
C ALA A 223 -11.73 -5.56 -9.83
N TYR A 224 -10.73 -6.36 -9.52
CA TYR A 224 -10.82 -7.81 -9.68
C TYR A 224 -11.65 -8.40 -8.54
N GLY A 225 -12.63 -9.23 -8.89
CA GLY A 225 -13.61 -9.82 -7.99
C GLY A 225 -12.99 -10.86 -7.05
N GLY A 226 -11.96 -11.58 -7.50
CA GLY A 226 -11.20 -12.50 -6.66
C GLY A 226 -10.49 -11.78 -5.51
N ALA A 227 -9.83 -10.66 -5.75
CA ALA A 227 -9.29 -9.79 -4.70
C ALA A 227 -10.41 -9.24 -3.80
N GLY A 228 -11.62 -9.14 -4.35
CA GLY A 228 -12.77 -8.53 -3.75
C GLY A 228 -12.80 -7.02 -3.95
N PHE A 229 -14.01 -6.47 -3.89
CA PHE A 229 -14.25 -5.04 -4.01
C PHE A 229 -15.45 -4.62 -3.17
N ALA A 230 -15.47 -3.36 -2.76
CA ALA A 230 -16.57 -2.74 -2.05
C ALA A 230 -17.27 -1.73 -2.94
N ILE A 231 -18.60 -1.71 -2.88
CA ILE A 231 -19.42 -0.63 -3.42
C ILE A 231 -20.28 -0.02 -2.33
N SER A 232 -20.45 1.30 -2.38
CA SER A 232 -21.31 2.00 -1.44
C SER A 232 -22.79 1.70 -1.72
N TYR A 233 -23.64 1.88 -0.71
CA TYR A 233 -25.07 1.63 -0.81
C TYR A 233 -25.76 2.32 -2.00
N PRO A 234 -25.61 3.64 -2.22
CA PRO A 234 -26.29 4.32 -3.33
C PRO A 234 -25.78 3.83 -4.70
N LEU A 235 -24.50 3.45 -4.81
CA LEU A 235 -23.99 2.82 -6.02
C LEU A 235 -24.59 1.43 -6.26
N ALA A 236 -24.74 0.62 -5.20
CA ALA A 236 -25.39 -0.68 -5.31
C ALA A 236 -26.85 -0.57 -5.75
N GLU A 237 -27.57 0.45 -5.27
CA GLU A 237 -28.92 0.75 -5.73
C GLU A 237 -28.95 1.09 -7.23
N ALA A 238 -28.08 2.01 -7.66
CA ALA A 238 -27.98 2.41 -9.06
C ALA A 238 -27.65 1.21 -9.97
N LEU A 239 -26.67 0.39 -9.56
CA LEU A 239 -26.31 -0.85 -10.24
C LEU A 239 -27.51 -1.80 -10.34
N ALA A 240 -28.21 -2.07 -9.24
CA ALA A 240 -29.31 -3.03 -9.22
C ALA A 240 -30.48 -2.67 -10.16
N ARG A 241 -30.69 -1.36 -10.42
CA ARG A 241 -31.71 -0.83 -11.33
C ARG A 241 -31.34 -1.00 -12.81
N MET A 242 -30.05 -0.96 -13.15
CA MET A 242 -29.58 -0.90 -14.55
C MET A 242 -28.83 -2.15 -15.03
N GLN A 243 -28.31 -2.97 -14.13
CA GLN A 243 -27.33 -4.03 -14.42
C GLN A 243 -27.84 -5.05 -15.46
N ASP A 244 -29.10 -5.48 -15.38
CA ASP A 244 -29.68 -6.43 -16.34
C ASP A 244 -29.68 -5.85 -17.77
N LYS A 245 -29.85 -4.52 -17.95
CA LYS A 245 -29.74 -3.88 -19.27
C LYS A 245 -28.29 -3.78 -19.73
N CYS A 246 -27.37 -3.44 -18.82
CA CYS A 246 -25.93 -3.41 -19.07
C CYS A 246 -25.41 -4.77 -19.55
N ILE A 247 -25.68 -5.86 -18.83
CA ILE A 247 -25.22 -7.21 -19.18
C ILE A 247 -25.66 -7.62 -20.59
N ARG A 248 -26.87 -7.21 -21.02
CA ARG A 248 -27.37 -7.49 -22.38
C ARG A 248 -26.57 -6.77 -23.48
N ARG A 249 -26.03 -5.59 -23.21
CA ARG A 249 -25.19 -4.81 -24.15
C ARG A 249 -23.80 -5.41 -24.31
N TYR A 250 -23.31 -6.12 -23.29
CA TYR A 250 -21.96 -6.67 -23.26
C TYR A 250 -21.92 -8.21 -23.24
N PRO A 251 -22.50 -8.92 -24.23
CA PRO A 251 -22.53 -10.38 -24.22
C PRO A 251 -21.15 -11.00 -24.46
N SER A 252 -20.21 -10.25 -25.04
CA SER A 252 -18.86 -10.70 -25.40
C SER A 252 -17.82 -10.57 -24.29
N LEU A 253 -18.12 -9.97 -23.13
CA LEU A 253 -17.13 -9.86 -22.04
C LEU A 253 -16.86 -11.23 -21.39
N TYR A 254 -15.61 -11.45 -20.99
CA TYR A 254 -15.13 -12.74 -20.50
C TYR A 254 -15.65 -13.05 -19.07
N GLY A 255 -15.26 -12.23 -18.10
CA GLY A 255 -15.49 -12.50 -16.68
C GLY A 255 -16.70 -11.80 -16.08
N SER A 256 -17.01 -12.12 -14.83
CA SER A 256 -17.98 -11.37 -14.02
C SER A 256 -17.54 -9.94 -13.77
N ASP A 257 -16.27 -9.77 -13.48
CA ASP A 257 -15.70 -8.51 -13.00
C ASP A 257 -15.65 -7.48 -14.11
N ASP A 258 -15.33 -7.94 -15.32
CA ASP A 258 -15.37 -7.15 -16.55
C ASP A 258 -16.78 -6.61 -16.82
N ARG A 259 -17.81 -7.44 -16.58
CA ARG A 259 -19.22 -7.04 -16.71
C ARG A 259 -19.61 -6.03 -15.64
N VAL A 260 -19.16 -6.20 -14.40
CA VAL A 260 -19.39 -5.22 -13.33
C VAL A 260 -18.72 -3.89 -13.70
N HIS A 261 -17.47 -3.92 -14.13
CA HIS A 261 -16.72 -2.73 -14.54
C HIS A 261 -17.36 -2.02 -15.75
N ALA A 262 -17.87 -2.76 -16.74
CA ALA A 262 -18.64 -2.16 -17.84
C ALA A 262 -19.87 -1.41 -17.32
N CYS A 263 -20.60 -1.98 -16.35
CA CYS A 263 -21.74 -1.29 -15.74
C CYS A 263 -21.32 -0.08 -14.89
N MET A 264 -20.19 -0.16 -14.17
CA MET A 264 -19.64 0.99 -13.44
C MET A 264 -19.24 2.11 -14.39
N THR A 265 -18.70 1.76 -15.57
CA THR A 265 -18.35 2.71 -16.62
C THR A 265 -19.59 3.41 -17.18
N GLU A 266 -20.68 2.68 -17.42
CA GLU A 266 -21.96 3.29 -17.81
C GLU A 266 -22.54 4.21 -16.74
N LEU A 267 -22.30 3.90 -15.46
CA LEU A 267 -22.69 4.74 -14.33
C LEU A 267 -21.73 5.92 -14.10
N GLY A 268 -20.62 5.99 -14.85
CA GLY A 268 -19.61 7.04 -14.72
C GLY A 268 -18.78 6.98 -13.44
N VAL A 269 -18.68 5.80 -12.80
CA VAL A 269 -17.97 5.63 -11.52
C VAL A 269 -16.62 4.93 -11.74
N PRO A 270 -15.49 5.62 -11.52
CA PRO A 270 -14.18 5.01 -11.69
C PRO A 270 -13.79 4.13 -10.50
N LEU A 271 -12.83 3.22 -10.73
CA LEU A 271 -12.19 2.46 -9.67
C LEU A 271 -11.36 3.37 -8.75
N THR A 272 -11.65 3.29 -7.46
CA THR A 272 -10.79 3.77 -6.38
C THR A 272 -9.84 2.66 -5.94
N LYS A 273 -8.55 2.83 -6.24
CA LYS A 273 -7.54 1.78 -6.01
C LYS A 273 -7.03 1.75 -4.57
N GLU A 274 -7.15 0.58 -3.95
CA GLU A 274 -6.63 0.28 -2.62
C GLU A 274 -5.61 -0.87 -2.70
N PRO A 275 -4.30 -0.61 -2.50
CA PRO A 275 -3.24 -1.59 -2.75
C PRO A 275 -3.25 -2.84 -1.86
N GLY A 276 -4.11 -2.89 -0.85
CA GLY A 276 -4.23 -4.03 0.07
C GLY A 276 -5.16 -5.13 -0.40
N PHE A 277 -5.88 -4.92 -1.50
CA PHE A 277 -6.67 -5.97 -2.15
C PHE A 277 -5.78 -6.73 -3.13
N HIS A 278 -5.64 -8.04 -2.93
CA HIS A 278 -4.74 -8.87 -3.74
C HIS A 278 -5.48 -9.97 -4.50
N GLN A 279 -5.30 -9.97 -5.82
CA GLN A 279 -5.84 -10.99 -6.72
C GLN A 279 -4.93 -12.23 -6.78
N PHE A 280 -3.61 -12.04 -6.62
CA PHE A 280 -2.58 -13.06 -6.90
C PHE A 280 -2.88 -13.91 -8.13
N ASP A 281 -3.08 -13.27 -9.29
CA ASP A 281 -2.90 -13.94 -10.57
C ASP A 281 -1.38 -14.23 -10.76
N LEU A 282 -0.86 -15.13 -9.93
CA LEU A 282 0.52 -15.52 -9.79
C LEU A 282 0.54 -17.01 -9.42
N TYR A 283 1.62 -17.70 -9.77
CA TYR A 283 1.81 -19.10 -9.40
C TYR A 283 2.99 -19.30 -8.44
N GLY A 284 2.91 -20.34 -7.61
CA GLY A 284 3.98 -20.74 -6.71
C GLY A 284 4.04 -19.89 -5.45
N ASN A 285 5.26 -19.58 -5.00
CA ASN A 285 5.50 -19.03 -3.67
C ASN A 285 5.35 -17.50 -3.61
N ALA A 286 4.29 -17.02 -2.97
CA ALA A 286 3.98 -15.59 -2.77
C ALA A 286 4.87 -14.88 -1.73
N PHE A 287 5.85 -15.55 -1.11
CA PHE A 287 6.69 -15.01 -0.03
C PHE A 287 7.25 -13.63 -0.32
N GLY A 288 7.87 -13.42 -1.48
CA GLY A 288 8.51 -12.15 -1.79
C GLY A 288 7.54 -10.98 -1.85
N LEU A 289 6.31 -11.21 -2.35
CA LEU A 289 5.24 -10.21 -2.41
C LEU A 289 4.74 -9.87 -0.99
N LEU A 290 4.43 -10.89 -0.18
CA LEU A 290 3.94 -10.70 1.19
C LEU A 290 4.99 -10.09 2.13
N ALA A 291 6.26 -10.48 1.99
CA ALA A 291 7.35 -9.99 2.82
C ALA A 291 7.78 -8.54 2.51
N ALA A 292 7.35 -8.00 1.37
CA ALA A 292 7.55 -6.63 0.94
C ALA A 292 6.22 -5.95 0.60
N HIS A 293 5.18 -6.26 1.40
CA HIS A 293 3.85 -5.70 1.21
C HIS A 293 3.90 -4.15 1.13
N PRO A 294 3.12 -3.53 0.21
CA PRO A 294 3.05 -2.08 0.10
C PRO A 294 2.68 -1.37 1.41
N ILE A 295 2.93 -0.06 1.49
CA ILE A 295 2.55 0.78 2.64
C ILE A 295 1.03 1.04 2.60
N ALA A 296 0.27 0.01 2.90
CA ALA A 296 -1.19 -0.02 2.97
C ALA A 296 -1.62 -1.14 3.94
N PRO A 297 -2.80 -1.06 4.55
CA PRO A 297 -3.34 -2.20 5.28
C PRO A 297 -3.54 -3.39 4.34
N LEU A 298 -3.14 -4.60 4.74
CA LEU A 298 -3.50 -5.81 4.01
C LEU A 298 -5.01 -6.05 4.16
N VAL A 299 -5.76 -6.13 3.06
CA VAL A 299 -7.23 -6.24 3.10
C VAL A 299 -7.71 -7.64 2.73
N SER A 300 -7.17 -8.23 1.67
CA SER A 300 -7.61 -9.54 1.19
C SER A 300 -6.49 -10.30 0.50
N LEU A 301 -6.62 -11.63 0.49
CA LEU A 301 -5.75 -12.57 -0.21
C LEU A 301 -6.59 -13.53 -1.05
N HIS A 302 -6.42 -13.47 -2.35
CA HIS A 302 -6.84 -14.44 -3.37
C HIS A 302 -5.59 -14.72 -4.22
N HIS A 303 -5.39 -15.80 -4.98
CA HIS A 303 -6.20 -16.98 -5.24
C HIS A 303 -5.66 -18.16 -4.42
N LEU A 304 -6.16 -18.33 -3.20
CA LEU A 304 -5.56 -19.23 -2.20
C LEU A 304 -5.54 -20.69 -2.64
N ASP A 305 -6.47 -21.11 -3.50
CA ASP A 305 -6.51 -22.44 -4.07
C ASP A 305 -5.44 -22.70 -5.14
N ILE A 306 -4.79 -21.68 -5.67
CA ILE A 306 -3.76 -21.81 -6.72
C ILE A 306 -2.36 -21.58 -6.18
N ILE A 307 -2.17 -20.53 -5.37
CA ILE A 307 -0.84 -20.21 -4.84
C ILE A 307 -0.34 -21.29 -3.85
N ASP A 308 0.98 -21.38 -3.70
CA ASP A 308 1.54 -22.23 -2.65
C ASP A 308 1.11 -21.71 -1.26
N PRO A 309 1.00 -22.58 -0.25
CA PRO A 309 0.75 -22.15 1.14
C PRO A 309 1.71 -21.03 1.56
N ILE A 310 1.18 -19.96 2.14
CA ILE A 310 1.97 -18.78 2.54
C ILE A 310 3.06 -19.11 3.56
N PHE A 311 2.88 -20.21 4.31
CA PHE A 311 3.92 -20.85 5.12
C PHE A 311 4.26 -22.22 4.52
N PRO A 312 5.54 -22.54 4.28
CA PRO A 312 5.95 -23.82 3.74
C PRO A 312 5.74 -24.95 4.75
N GLY A 313 5.53 -26.17 4.23
CA GLY A 313 5.43 -27.39 5.04
C GLY A 313 4.08 -27.60 5.73
N VAL A 314 3.08 -26.78 5.40
CA VAL A 314 1.69 -26.93 5.85
C VAL A 314 0.74 -26.73 4.67
N ASP A 315 -0.52 -27.16 4.82
CA ASP A 315 -1.56 -26.84 3.86
C ASP A 315 -2.01 -25.36 3.94
N LYS A 316 -2.85 -24.96 3.00
CA LYS A 316 -3.33 -23.58 2.83
C LYS A 316 -4.18 -23.09 4.01
N VAL A 317 -5.03 -23.95 4.55
CA VAL A 317 -5.92 -23.61 5.67
C VAL A 317 -5.10 -23.44 6.94
N GLU A 318 -4.17 -24.35 7.21
CA GLU A 318 -3.26 -24.27 8.35
C GLU A 318 -2.32 -23.06 8.24
N ALA A 319 -1.85 -22.72 7.04
CA ALA A 319 -1.06 -21.51 6.82
C ALA A 319 -1.83 -20.24 7.21
N LEU A 320 -3.12 -20.14 6.85
CA LEU A 320 -3.97 -19.01 7.24
C LEU A 320 -4.33 -19.02 8.74
N LYS A 321 -4.51 -20.20 9.35
CA LYS A 321 -4.67 -20.32 10.82
C LYS A 321 -3.46 -19.75 11.56
N ARG A 322 -2.24 -20.00 11.08
CA ARG A 322 -1.02 -19.39 11.65
C ARG A 322 -1.02 -17.86 11.55
N LEU A 323 -1.49 -17.31 10.43
CA LEU A 323 -1.60 -15.85 10.25
C LEU A 323 -2.65 -15.22 11.17
N LYS A 324 -3.62 -15.99 11.67
CA LYS A 324 -4.69 -15.51 12.56
C LYS A 324 -4.16 -14.99 13.90
N ALA A 325 -3.07 -15.56 14.42
CA ALA A 325 -2.48 -15.13 15.69
C ALA A 325 -2.00 -13.66 15.66
N PRO A 326 -1.05 -13.25 14.80
CA PRO A 326 -0.63 -11.85 14.72
C PRO A 326 -1.75 -10.93 14.22
N MET A 327 -2.65 -11.41 13.36
CA MET A 327 -3.80 -10.65 12.88
C MET A 327 -4.70 -10.17 14.04
N LYS A 328 -4.97 -11.05 15.02
CA LYS A 328 -5.76 -10.68 16.22
C LYS A 328 -5.04 -9.71 17.16
N LEU A 329 -3.71 -9.68 17.12
CA LEU A 329 -2.91 -8.80 18.00
C LEU A 329 -2.80 -7.39 17.45
N ASP A 330 -2.56 -7.24 16.15
CA ASP A 330 -2.52 -5.94 15.48
C ASP A 330 -2.68 -6.10 13.95
N SER A 331 -3.93 -6.22 13.49
CA SER A 331 -4.25 -6.34 12.07
C SER A 331 -3.67 -5.20 11.22
N ALA A 332 -3.59 -3.99 11.78
CA ALA A 332 -3.15 -2.80 11.06
C ALA A 332 -1.68 -2.90 10.65
N ALA A 333 -0.85 -3.56 11.47
CA ALA A 333 0.58 -3.76 11.19
C ALA A 333 0.92 -5.06 10.46
N LEU A 334 -0.09 -5.89 10.15
CA LEU A 334 0.12 -7.18 9.50
C LEU A 334 0.84 -7.00 8.16
N LEU A 335 1.90 -7.79 7.97
CA LEU A 335 2.83 -7.78 6.83
C LEU A 335 3.64 -6.50 6.61
N GLN A 336 3.47 -5.46 7.44
CA GLN A 336 4.14 -4.19 7.22
C GLN A 336 5.66 -4.32 7.36
N GLN A 337 6.35 -3.86 6.32
CA GLN A 337 7.79 -3.96 6.22
C GLN A 337 8.49 -2.86 7.03
N SER A 338 9.39 -3.25 7.92
CA SER A 338 10.30 -2.38 8.67
C SER A 338 11.75 -2.79 8.36
N ILE A 339 12.64 -1.82 8.14
CA ILE A 339 14.03 -2.07 7.74
C ILE A 339 14.97 -1.44 8.76
N CYS A 340 15.99 -2.19 9.17
CA CYS A 340 17.04 -1.73 10.06
C CYS A 340 18.36 -2.46 9.82
N TYR A 341 19.42 -1.98 10.46
CA TYR A 341 20.78 -2.45 10.21
C TYR A 341 21.42 -2.93 11.51
N ASP A 342 22.05 -4.10 11.46
CA ASP A 342 23.01 -4.52 12.47
C ASP A 342 24.40 -4.11 12.02
N LYS A 343 24.93 -3.05 12.64
CA LYS A 343 26.25 -2.52 12.29
C LYS A 343 27.39 -3.46 12.68
N SER A 344 27.26 -4.17 13.81
CA SER A 344 28.32 -5.04 14.31
C SER A 344 28.61 -6.19 13.35
N ARG A 345 27.54 -6.73 12.75
CA ARG A 345 27.61 -7.83 11.79
C ARG A 345 27.53 -7.37 10.33
N THR A 346 27.35 -6.07 10.09
CA THR A 346 27.10 -5.49 8.76
C THR A 346 25.95 -6.22 8.05
N TRP A 347 24.80 -6.33 8.71
CA TRP A 347 23.61 -7.00 8.17
C TRP A 347 22.46 -6.00 7.98
N THR A 348 21.64 -6.27 6.97
CA THR A 348 20.34 -5.62 6.78
C THR A 348 19.25 -6.56 7.27
N ILE A 349 18.35 -6.04 8.10
CA ILE A 349 17.23 -6.78 8.67
C ILE A 349 15.94 -6.16 8.12
N SER A 350 15.12 -6.98 7.47
CA SER A 350 13.80 -6.60 7.00
C SER A 350 12.75 -7.43 7.73
N VAL A 351 11.90 -6.77 8.50
CA VAL A 351 10.81 -7.38 9.27
C VAL A 351 9.50 -7.13 8.55
N SER A 352 8.83 -8.18 8.08
CA SER A 352 7.41 -8.16 7.72
C SER A 352 6.63 -8.71 8.91
N TRP A 353 6.08 -7.80 9.71
CA TRP A 353 5.55 -8.16 11.03
C TRP A 353 4.36 -9.10 10.92
N GLY A 354 4.37 -10.18 11.71
CA GLY A 354 3.35 -11.23 11.67
C GLY A 354 3.52 -12.24 10.52
N TYR A 355 4.65 -12.21 9.80
CA TYR A 355 4.90 -13.17 8.71
C TYR A 355 6.34 -13.66 8.63
N ALA A 356 7.29 -12.76 8.38
CA ALA A 356 8.67 -13.17 8.11
C ALA A 356 9.71 -12.09 8.46
N VAL A 357 10.92 -12.53 8.79
CA VAL A 357 12.11 -11.70 8.89
C VAL A 357 13.16 -12.18 7.89
N GLN A 358 13.72 -11.24 7.12
CA GLN A 358 14.84 -11.48 6.23
C GLN A 358 16.10 -10.84 6.82
N ILE A 359 17.17 -11.63 6.97
CA ILE A 359 18.51 -11.13 7.33
C ILE A 359 19.41 -11.25 6.10
N ILE A 360 19.82 -10.12 5.54
CA ILE A 360 20.69 -10.02 4.38
C ILE A 360 22.09 -9.64 4.85
N ARG A 361 23.12 -10.35 4.36
CA ARG A 361 24.51 -9.98 4.62
C ARG A 361 24.89 -8.75 3.80
N GLY A 362 25.52 -7.77 4.45
CA GLY A 362 25.83 -6.46 3.86
C GLY A 362 24.74 -5.42 4.12
N ILE A 363 25.05 -4.18 3.76
CA ILE A 363 24.13 -3.05 3.82
C ILE A 363 23.40 -2.96 2.47
N THR A 364 22.08 -3.23 2.48
CA THR A 364 21.19 -3.10 1.34
C THR A 364 20.28 -1.89 1.55
N LEU A 365 20.16 -1.05 0.52
CA LEU A 365 19.37 0.18 0.61
C LEU A 365 17.87 -0.11 0.68
N PRO A 366 17.07 0.72 1.39
CA PRO A 366 15.63 0.50 1.50
C PRO A 366 14.90 0.42 0.15
N ARG A 367 15.34 1.21 -0.84
CA ARG A 367 14.83 1.19 -2.23
C ARG A 367 14.99 -0.17 -2.93
N GLU A 368 15.97 -0.96 -2.52
CA GLU A 368 16.15 -2.32 -3.06
C GLU A 368 15.38 -3.35 -2.22
N VAL A 369 15.34 -3.18 -0.89
CA VAL A 369 14.64 -4.12 0.01
C VAL A 369 13.12 -4.04 -0.16
N GLU A 370 12.58 -2.88 -0.52
CA GLU A 370 11.16 -2.70 -0.81
C GLU A 370 10.69 -3.40 -2.08
N LYS A 371 11.62 -3.71 -2.99
CA LYS A 371 11.29 -4.50 -4.17
C LYS A 371 11.11 -5.96 -3.73
N PRO A 372 9.94 -6.57 -3.96
CA PRO A 372 9.70 -7.97 -3.61
C PRO A 372 10.68 -8.90 -4.34
N LEU A 373 11.12 -9.94 -3.63
CA LEU A 373 11.88 -11.04 -4.24
C LEU A 373 10.97 -11.79 -5.21
N ARG A 374 11.48 -12.09 -6.41
CA ARG A 374 10.74 -12.87 -7.42
C ARG A 374 10.71 -14.36 -7.06
N THR A 375 9.97 -14.72 -6.00
CA THR A 375 9.75 -16.10 -5.52
C THR A 375 8.55 -16.79 -6.18
N PHE A 376 7.75 -16.02 -6.91
CA PHE A 376 6.55 -16.44 -7.62
C PHE A 376 6.77 -16.36 -9.15
N ARG A 377 5.83 -16.96 -9.89
CA ARG A 377 5.79 -16.99 -11.36
C ARG A 377 4.59 -16.19 -11.87
N ASN A 378 4.69 -15.68 -13.09
CA ASN A 378 3.61 -14.96 -13.75
C ASN A 378 2.40 -15.87 -14.03
N TRP A 379 1.18 -15.31 -14.06
CA TRP A 379 -0.04 -16.00 -14.49
C TRP A 379 0.09 -16.63 -15.88
N TYR A 380 0.78 -15.94 -16.79
CA TYR A 380 1.10 -16.46 -18.11
C TYR A 380 2.47 -17.13 -18.06
N PRO A 381 2.59 -18.45 -18.19
CA PRO A 381 3.85 -19.15 -17.92
C PRO A 381 5.03 -18.74 -18.82
N LYS A 382 4.73 -18.25 -20.03
CA LYS A 382 5.72 -17.75 -21.00
C LYS A 382 6.09 -16.28 -20.79
N ALA A 383 5.39 -15.55 -19.92
CA ALA A 383 5.64 -14.15 -19.67
C ALA A 383 6.81 -13.98 -18.70
N ASP A 384 7.68 -13.01 -18.99
CA ASP A 384 8.78 -12.67 -18.11
C ASP A 384 8.33 -11.76 -16.94
N TYR A 385 9.31 -11.30 -16.17
CA TYR A 385 9.10 -10.45 -15.01
C TYR A 385 8.67 -9.01 -15.33
N THR A 386 8.87 -8.55 -16.58
CA THR A 386 8.42 -7.22 -17.04
C THR A 386 6.90 -7.17 -17.20
N LYS A 387 6.24 -8.33 -17.14
CA LYS A 387 4.80 -8.50 -17.28
C LYS A 387 4.08 -8.58 -15.93
N LEU A 388 4.69 -8.07 -14.87
CA LEU A 388 4.06 -7.81 -13.57
C LEU A 388 3.66 -6.33 -13.49
N SER A 389 2.63 -6.00 -12.72
CA SER A 389 2.20 -4.60 -12.53
C SER A 389 3.08 -3.81 -11.55
N PHE A 390 4.19 -4.40 -11.08
CA PHE A 390 5.13 -3.82 -10.13
C PHE A 390 6.55 -4.34 -10.33
N ASN A 391 7.53 -3.61 -9.81
CA ASN A 391 8.94 -3.97 -9.89
C ASN A 391 9.28 -5.10 -8.92
N THR A 392 10.08 -6.07 -9.38
CA THR A 392 10.62 -7.15 -8.56
C THR A 392 12.15 -7.12 -8.59
N ARG A 393 12.77 -7.79 -7.62
CA ARG A 393 14.21 -8.10 -7.65
C ARG A 393 14.44 -9.60 -7.70
N GLU A 394 15.52 -10.00 -8.35
CA GLU A 394 15.84 -11.41 -8.52
C GLU A 394 16.18 -12.09 -7.19
N VAL A 395 15.84 -13.37 -7.10
CA VAL A 395 16.35 -14.22 -6.01
C VAL A 395 17.85 -14.44 -6.24
N PRO A 396 18.73 -14.04 -5.29
CA PRO A 396 20.18 -14.14 -5.50
C PRO A 396 20.62 -15.57 -5.78
N ARG A 397 21.25 -15.81 -6.94
CA ARG A 397 21.81 -17.13 -7.30
C ARG A 397 22.99 -17.51 -6.41
N ASN A 398 23.79 -16.52 -6.00
CA ASN A 398 24.89 -16.72 -5.06
C ASN A 398 24.34 -16.86 -3.65
N SER A 399 24.57 -18.01 -3.03
CA SER A 399 24.09 -18.31 -1.68
C SER A 399 24.67 -17.42 -0.58
N CYS A 400 25.81 -16.76 -0.81
CA CYS A 400 26.35 -15.75 0.09
C CYS A 400 25.51 -14.47 0.11
N ARG A 401 24.82 -14.16 -0.99
CA ARG A 401 23.95 -12.98 -1.14
C ARG A 401 22.48 -13.28 -0.85
N ALA A 402 22.11 -14.56 -0.75
CA ALA A 402 20.75 -14.97 -0.41
C ALA A 402 20.41 -14.55 1.03
N PRO A 403 19.21 -13.98 1.27
CA PRO A 403 18.75 -13.68 2.62
C PRO A 403 18.56 -14.96 3.43
N PHE A 404 18.87 -14.89 4.71
CA PHE A 404 18.34 -15.84 5.67
C PHE A 404 16.88 -15.51 5.94
N ILE A 405 16.00 -16.50 5.77
CA ILE A 405 14.57 -16.35 5.96
C ILE A 405 14.19 -16.97 7.30
N TYR A 406 13.49 -16.19 8.13
CA TYR A 406 12.90 -16.62 9.38
C TYR A 406 11.39 -16.43 9.26
N LEU A 407 10.62 -17.46 9.57
CA LEU A 407 9.17 -17.46 9.43
C LEU A 407 8.51 -17.45 10.79
N LEU A 408 7.36 -16.78 10.89
CA LEU A 408 6.60 -16.70 12.12
C LEU A 408 6.27 -18.10 12.65
N THR A 409 6.57 -18.33 13.92
CA THR A 409 6.19 -19.53 14.67
C THR A 409 5.20 -19.22 15.79
N ASN A 410 5.34 -18.06 16.43
CA ASN A 410 4.49 -17.68 17.55
C ASN A 410 4.32 -16.16 17.63
N ALA A 411 3.17 -15.70 18.12
CA ALA A 411 2.90 -14.30 18.41
C ALA A 411 2.00 -14.19 19.64
N VAL A 412 2.44 -13.41 20.63
CA VAL A 412 1.74 -13.23 21.90
C VAL A 412 1.68 -11.76 22.29
N TYR A 413 0.68 -11.42 23.12
CA TYR A 413 0.58 -10.10 23.74
C TYR A 413 1.09 -10.15 25.17
N ASN A 414 2.00 -9.24 25.50
CA ASN A 414 2.50 -9.05 26.85
C ASN A 414 1.79 -7.86 27.50
N SER A 415 0.82 -8.17 28.36
CA SER A 415 0.02 -7.17 29.08
C SER A 415 0.86 -6.28 30.01
N LYS A 416 1.93 -6.81 30.63
CA LYS A 416 2.78 -6.05 31.56
C LYS A 416 3.54 -4.92 30.87
N LYS A 417 3.90 -5.11 29.61
CA LYS A 417 4.67 -4.14 28.81
C LYS A 417 3.82 -3.40 27.77
N ASN A 418 2.54 -3.78 27.65
CA ASN A 418 1.64 -3.31 26.61
C ASN A 418 2.27 -3.42 25.20
N GLU A 419 2.84 -4.59 24.90
CA GLU A 419 3.53 -4.86 23.64
C GLU A 419 3.24 -6.26 23.13
N THR A 420 3.35 -6.44 21.82
CA THR A 420 3.40 -7.75 21.18
C THR A 420 4.83 -8.27 21.19
N ALA A 421 4.96 -9.58 21.38
CA ALA A 421 6.20 -10.32 21.19
C ALA A 421 5.93 -11.40 20.15
N SER A 422 6.68 -11.40 19.05
CA SER A 422 6.56 -12.37 17.97
C SER A 422 7.88 -13.08 17.73
N GLU A 423 7.80 -14.37 17.45
CA GLU A 423 8.94 -15.26 17.29
C GLU A 423 8.99 -15.78 15.85
N TYR A 424 10.20 -15.76 15.27
CA TYR A 424 10.47 -16.22 13.92
C TYR A 424 11.62 -17.21 13.94
N VAL A 425 11.42 -18.40 13.39
CA VAL A 425 12.43 -19.46 13.36
C VAL A 425 12.96 -19.60 11.94
N ARG A 426 14.27 -19.87 11.86
CA ARG A 426 14.98 -20.02 10.59
C ARG A 426 14.37 -21.12 9.74
N ASN A 427 14.00 -20.77 8.51
CA ASN A 427 13.53 -21.74 7.53
C ASN A 427 14.73 -22.48 6.91
N GLY A 428 14.75 -23.81 7.07
CA GLY A 428 15.87 -24.66 6.67
C GLY A 428 15.99 -24.96 5.17
N VAL A 429 15.04 -24.52 4.34
CA VAL A 429 14.84 -25.09 2.99
C VAL A 429 15.91 -24.69 1.96
N VAL A 430 16.58 -23.53 2.04
CA VAL A 430 17.69 -23.25 1.12
C VAL A 430 18.71 -22.29 1.74
N ASN A 431 19.89 -22.81 2.09
CA ASN A 431 21.12 -22.01 2.03
C ASN A 431 22.27 -22.93 1.65
N ARG A 432 22.54 -23.01 0.34
CA ARG A 432 23.78 -23.65 -0.17
C ARG A 432 24.97 -23.00 0.53
N ARG A 433 25.97 -23.77 0.96
CA ARG A 433 27.12 -23.23 1.70
C ARG A 433 27.77 -22.09 0.89
N CYS A 434 27.94 -20.94 1.52
CA CYS A 434 28.78 -19.88 0.96
C CYS A 434 30.24 -20.39 1.01
N ARG A 435 30.81 -20.81 -0.13
CA ARG A 435 32.20 -21.29 -0.20
C ARG A 435 33.14 -20.09 -0.40
N GLY A 436 33.90 -19.71 0.64
CA GLY A 436 34.93 -18.67 0.61
C GLY A 436 35.59 -18.52 2.00
N LYS A 437 36.74 -17.86 2.14
CA LYS A 437 37.45 -17.74 3.45
C LYS A 437 36.66 -16.98 4.55
N LYS A 438 35.50 -16.38 4.22
CA LYS A 438 34.48 -15.85 5.15
C LYS A 438 33.28 -16.80 5.36
N ALA A 439 33.44 -18.10 5.05
CA ALA A 439 32.42 -19.15 5.18
C ALA A 439 32.05 -19.50 6.64
N ALA A 440 32.71 -18.87 7.61
CA ALA A 440 32.43 -19.04 9.04
C ALA A 440 31.21 -18.24 9.54
N ASP A 441 30.49 -17.52 8.69
CA ASP A 441 29.27 -16.79 9.10
C ASP A 441 28.03 -17.69 8.86
N ARG A 442 27.99 -18.83 9.56
CA ARG A 442 26.70 -19.31 10.05
C ARG A 442 26.26 -18.18 10.96
N SER A 443 25.26 -17.41 10.53
CA SER A 443 24.42 -16.72 11.49
C SER A 443 23.99 -17.80 12.48
N GLU A 444 24.60 -17.81 13.68
CA GLU A 444 24.21 -18.67 14.81
C GLU A 444 22.76 -18.38 15.21
N ILE A 445 22.20 -17.29 14.67
CA ILE A 445 20.82 -16.91 14.85
C ILE A 445 19.92 -17.98 14.24
N VAL A 446 19.30 -18.76 15.12
CA VAL A 446 18.23 -19.71 14.81
C VAL A 446 16.87 -19.03 14.98
N ARG A 447 16.79 -18.01 15.83
CA ARG A 447 15.55 -17.35 16.25
C ARG A 447 15.64 -15.84 16.15
N VAL A 448 14.56 -15.20 15.72
CA VAL A 448 14.39 -13.74 15.82
C VAL A 448 13.18 -13.47 16.70
N GLU A 449 13.35 -12.64 17.72
CA GLU A 449 12.27 -12.11 18.56
C GLU A 449 12.00 -10.66 18.14
N VAL A 450 10.75 -10.33 17.81
CA VAL A 450 10.33 -8.99 17.43
C VAL A 450 9.33 -8.45 18.44
N TYR A 451 9.69 -7.34 19.08
CA TYR A 451 8.85 -6.60 20.01
C TYR A 451 8.25 -5.38 19.34
N LYS A 452 6.96 -5.14 19.56
CA LYS A 452 6.24 -4.03 18.94
C LYS A 452 5.01 -3.65 19.75
N LYS A 453 4.79 -2.35 19.98
CA LYS A 453 3.51 -1.86 20.54
C LYS A 453 2.38 -1.96 19.50
N PRO A 454 1.21 -2.53 19.82
CA PRO A 454 0.04 -2.47 18.94
C PRO A 454 -0.30 -1.03 18.57
N ASN A 455 -0.67 -0.79 17.31
CA ASN A 455 -1.21 0.49 16.89
C ASN A 455 -2.39 0.32 15.93
N PRO A 456 -3.61 0.14 16.47
CA PRO A 456 -4.82 0.04 15.64
C PRO A 456 -5.07 1.26 14.76
N SER A 457 -4.57 2.44 15.15
CA SER A 457 -4.70 3.72 14.44
C SER A 457 -3.55 4.00 13.46
N LEU A 458 -2.80 2.97 13.05
CA LEU A 458 -1.64 3.12 12.15
C LEU A 458 -1.98 3.89 10.86
N TRP A 459 -3.21 3.71 10.37
CA TRP A 459 -3.68 4.24 9.09
C TRP A 459 -4.48 5.55 9.21
N ASP A 460 -4.69 6.05 10.44
CA ASP A 460 -5.41 7.31 10.70
C ASP A 460 -4.52 8.54 10.45
N LYS A 461 -3.23 8.32 10.18
CA LYS A 461 -2.20 9.34 9.97
C LYS A 461 -1.48 9.10 8.64
N ASN A 462 -0.59 10.01 8.27
CA ASN A 462 0.22 9.92 7.06
C ASN A 462 0.88 8.54 6.90
N ARG A 463 0.68 7.94 5.72
CA ARG A 463 1.18 6.61 5.36
C ARG A 463 2.70 6.58 5.41
N ARG A 464 3.26 5.82 6.35
CA ARG A 464 4.71 5.61 6.45
C ARG A 464 5.05 4.26 7.07
N ARG A 465 6.22 3.73 6.71
CA ARG A 465 6.76 2.51 7.31
C ARG A 465 7.13 2.74 8.78
N ASN A 466 6.99 1.67 9.57
CA ASN A 466 7.59 1.62 10.90
C ASN A 466 9.11 1.46 10.77
N CYS A 467 9.85 2.00 11.74
CA CYS A 467 11.29 1.85 11.83
C CYS A 467 11.60 0.68 12.79
N CYS A 468 12.70 -0.03 12.56
CA CYS A 468 13.18 -1.05 13.50
C CYS A 468 14.58 -0.75 14.03
N ARG A 469 14.98 -1.45 15.10
CA ARG A 469 16.36 -1.49 15.60
C ARG A 469 16.67 -2.84 16.21
N VAL A 470 17.95 -3.22 16.17
CA VAL A 470 18.44 -4.39 16.90
C VAL A 470 18.63 -4.03 18.37
N LEU A 471 18.18 -4.89 19.27
CA LEU A 471 18.41 -4.78 20.71
C LEU A 471 19.55 -5.72 21.15
N PRO A 472 20.30 -5.34 22.20
CA PRO A 472 21.23 -6.24 22.86
C PRO A 472 20.51 -7.49 23.41
N THR A 473 21.20 -8.62 23.39
CA THR A 473 20.70 -9.90 23.92
C THR A 473 21.87 -10.75 24.38
N GLU A 474 21.67 -11.47 25.49
CA GLU A 474 22.65 -12.43 26.02
C GLU A 474 22.55 -13.79 25.32
N LYS A 475 21.42 -14.06 24.64
CA LYS A 475 21.20 -15.30 23.88
C LYS A 475 21.98 -15.25 22.57
N LYS A 476 23.02 -16.09 22.44
CA LYS A 476 23.89 -16.13 21.25
C LYS A 476 23.17 -16.51 19.95
N ASP A 477 22.15 -17.37 20.05
CA ASP A 477 21.40 -17.91 18.92
C ASP A 477 20.13 -17.12 18.55
N THR A 478 19.92 -15.98 19.21
CA THR A 478 18.69 -15.20 19.09
C THR A 478 19.01 -13.75 18.74
N LEU A 479 18.32 -13.20 17.76
CA LEU A 479 18.35 -11.78 17.43
C LEU A 479 17.09 -11.12 17.98
N VAL A 480 17.23 -10.01 18.69
CA VAL A 480 16.09 -9.25 19.20
C VAL A 480 15.93 -7.96 18.41
N VAL A 481 14.72 -7.68 17.94
CA VAL A 481 14.38 -6.50 17.15
C VAL A 481 13.19 -5.76 17.76
N ASP A 482 13.29 -4.44 17.85
CA ASP A 482 12.23 -3.55 18.30
C ASP A 482 11.67 -2.79 17.09
N VAL A 483 10.35 -2.80 16.90
CA VAL A 483 9.63 -2.10 15.81
C VAL A 483 8.75 -1.01 16.39
N ALA A 484 8.92 0.22 15.92
CA ALA A 484 8.13 1.35 16.39
C ALA A 484 7.99 2.46 15.33
N ILE A 485 6.92 3.25 15.45
CA ILE A 485 6.78 4.53 14.76
C ILE A 485 7.67 5.54 15.48
N ARG A 486 8.60 6.18 14.76
CA ARG A 486 9.46 7.24 15.33
C ARG A 486 9.23 8.55 14.58
N LYS A 487 9.28 9.70 15.27
CA LYS A 487 9.18 11.03 14.63
C LYS A 487 10.34 11.21 13.63
N THR A 488 10.07 11.85 12.50
CA THR A 488 10.82 11.82 11.22
C THR A 488 12.32 12.08 11.35
N VAL A 489 12.72 12.96 12.26
CA VAL A 489 14.14 13.30 12.53
C VAL A 489 14.91 12.07 13.05
N LEU A 490 14.28 11.21 13.85
CA LEU A 490 14.95 10.05 14.45
C LEU A 490 15.11 8.88 13.46
N CYS A 491 14.18 8.69 12.51
CA CYS A 491 14.38 7.65 11.48
C CYS A 491 15.50 8.06 10.51
N ILE A 492 15.60 9.33 10.10
CA ILE A 492 16.71 9.80 9.26
C ILE A 492 18.04 9.69 10.02
N LEU A 493 18.10 10.12 11.28
CA LEU A 493 19.31 10.00 12.12
C LEU A 493 19.70 8.55 12.42
N LEU A 494 18.75 7.63 12.61
CA LEU A 494 19.03 6.19 12.77
C LEU A 494 19.49 5.54 11.45
N LEU A 495 19.03 6.07 10.32
CA LEU A 495 19.46 5.61 8.99
C LEU A 495 20.82 6.20 8.59
N HIS A 496 21.13 7.45 8.95
CA HIS A 496 22.30 8.19 8.44
C HIS A 496 23.39 8.48 9.49
N PHE A 497 23.05 8.77 10.75
CA PHE A 497 24.04 9.17 11.79
C PHE A 497 23.80 8.63 13.22
N PRO A 498 23.91 7.31 13.47
CA PRO A 498 23.65 6.73 14.80
C PRO A 498 24.72 7.02 15.87
N SER A 499 25.93 7.44 15.50
CA SER A 499 27.03 7.77 16.41
C SER A 499 26.80 9.06 17.21
N LEU A 500 25.87 9.92 16.77
CA LEU A 500 25.46 11.12 17.51
C LEU A 500 24.66 10.80 18.77
N LEU A 501 24.08 9.59 18.88
CA LEU A 501 23.32 9.14 20.05
C LEU A 501 24.18 8.44 21.12
N THR A 502 25.44 8.12 20.80
CA THR A 502 26.38 7.42 21.70
C THR A 502 27.58 8.25 22.10
N SER A 503 27.71 9.48 21.61
CA SER A 503 28.74 10.42 22.05
C SER A 503 28.27 11.08 23.35
N THR A 504 29.04 10.92 24.41
CA THR A 504 28.80 11.45 25.76
C THR A 504 28.76 12.99 25.85
N ASN A 505 28.92 13.71 24.73
CA ASN A 505 28.95 15.17 24.69
C ASN A 505 27.82 15.83 23.86
N VAL A 506 26.78 15.10 23.45
CA VAL A 506 25.59 15.70 22.82
C VAL A 506 24.34 15.35 23.60
N LYS A 507 23.94 16.22 24.55
CA LYS A 507 22.60 16.18 25.16
C LYS A 507 21.60 16.79 24.18
N ILE A 508 20.88 15.94 23.45
CA ILE A 508 19.71 16.37 22.68
C ILE A 508 18.54 16.49 23.67
N TYR A 509 18.17 17.71 24.04
CA TYR A 509 16.90 17.96 24.74
C TYR A 509 15.77 17.87 23.72
N ILE A 510 14.96 16.83 23.84
CA ILE A 510 13.67 16.72 23.14
C ILE A 510 12.63 17.10 24.19
N ASP A 511 11.94 18.22 23.98
CA ASP A 511 10.82 18.61 24.83
C ASP A 511 9.68 17.59 24.69
N TRP A 512 9.19 17.11 25.83
CA TRP A 512 8.11 16.15 25.97
C TRP A 512 6.97 16.83 26.75
N ASN A 513 6.30 17.77 26.10
CA ASN A 513 4.97 18.28 26.38
C ASN A 513 4.54 18.96 25.05
N ASP A 514 3.33 18.80 24.52
CA ASP A 514 2.06 18.93 25.17
C ASP A 514 1.06 17.83 24.79
N GLY A 515 0.43 17.27 25.83
CA GLY A 515 -0.93 16.77 25.71
C GLY A 515 -1.88 17.96 25.64
N LEU A 516 -2.78 17.97 24.66
CA LEU A 516 -3.89 18.90 24.63
C LEU A 516 -4.85 18.54 25.77
N GLY A 517 -4.69 19.21 26.91
CA GLY A 517 -5.70 19.34 27.95
C GLY A 517 -6.55 20.58 27.68
N LEU A 518 -7.87 20.41 27.71
CA LEU A 518 -8.87 21.46 27.62
C LEU A 518 -9.09 22.14 28.97
N GLU A 519 -9.58 23.38 28.90
CA GLU A 519 -10.21 24.26 29.92
C GLU A 519 -9.33 25.32 30.64
N PRO A 520 -9.92 26.42 31.15
CA PRO A 520 -10.77 27.39 30.45
C PRO A 520 -10.32 28.85 30.69
N LEU A 521 -10.99 29.77 30.00
CA LEU A 521 -10.83 31.23 29.97
C LEU A 521 -10.62 31.90 31.34
N GLY A 522 -9.66 32.84 31.37
CA GLY A 522 -9.43 33.78 32.47
C GLY A 522 -8.90 35.11 31.93
N ASP A 523 -9.64 36.15 32.27
CA ASP A 523 -9.63 37.57 31.88
C ASP A 523 -8.26 38.30 31.92
N GLY A 524 -8.11 39.36 31.13
CA GLY A 524 -6.89 40.17 31.13
C GLY A 524 -6.72 41.18 30.01
N SER A 525 -7.59 42.19 30.00
CA SER A 525 -7.47 43.53 29.39
C SER A 525 -6.07 44.04 28.99
N GLY A 526 -6.00 44.72 27.84
CA GLY A 526 -5.50 46.11 27.83
C GLY A 526 -4.30 46.46 26.94
N ASN A 527 -4.62 47.30 25.95
CA ASN A 527 -3.83 48.40 25.39
C ASN A 527 -2.95 48.20 24.15
N ALA A 528 -3.53 48.73 23.06
CA ALA A 528 -3.00 49.25 21.83
C ALA A 528 -1.74 50.11 21.95
N PHE A 529 -0.91 50.09 20.89
CA PHE A 529 -0.33 51.28 20.27
C PHE A 529 0.00 50.96 18.80
N ASN A 530 -0.49 51.81 17.90
CA ASN A 530 -0.12 51.93 16.49
C ASN A 530 0.36 53.38 16.33
N PRO A 531 1.37 53.68 15.49
CA PRO A 531 1.06 54.47 14.30
C PRO A 531 1.96 54.25 13.05
N THR A 532 1.30 54.33 11.89
CA THR A 532 1.57 55.01 10.58
C THR A 532 3.02 55.24 10.07
N ILE A 533 3.40 54.82 8.84
CA ILE A 533 3.24 55.38 7.45
C ILE A 533 4.42 56.30 7.03
N ASP A 534 4.69 56.31 5.72
CA ASP A 534 5.60 57.08 4.85
C ASP A 534 6.86 56.28 4.45
N ASP A 535 7.40 56.29 3.23
CA ASP A 535 7.03 56.53 1.81
C ASP A 535 8.41 56.59 1.08
N ASP A 536 8.42 56.61 -0.26
CA ASP A 536 9.55 56.92 -1.17
C ASP A 536 10.59 55.80 -1.41
N ASP A 537 11.17 55.59 -2.59
CA ASP A 537 10.89 55.86 -4.01
C ASP A 537 12.11 55.29 -4.79
N ASP A 538 11.94 55.03 -6.09
CA ASP A 538 12.97 55.08 -7.16
C ASP A 538 14.15 54.06 -7.13
N ASP A 539 14.71 53.53 -8.22
CA ASP A 539 14.46 53.63 -9.66
C ASP A 539 15.43 52.62 -10.36
N ASP A 540 15.26 52.49 -11.69
CA ASP A 540 16.27 52.19 -12.72
C ASP A 540 16.59 50.74 -13.13
N ASP A 541 16.14 50.48 -14.38
CA ASP A 541 16.95 50.08 -15.55
C ASP A 541 17.60 48.69 -15.61
N ASP A 542 17.75 48.06 -16.76
CA ASP A 542 17.09 48.06 -18.07
C ASP A 542 17.74 46.87 -18.81
N ASP A 543 17.12 46.46 -19.91
CA ASP A 543 17.78 45.92 -21.10
C ASP A 543 18.28 44.44 -21.24
N LYS A 544 17.68 43.83 -22.27
CA LYS A 544 18.30 43.12 -23.43
C LYS A 544 18.84 41.69 -23.26
N LEU A 545 18.25 40.69 -23.93
CA LEU A 545 18.18 40.37 -25.38
C LEU A 545 19.39 39.56 -25.88
N MET A 546 19.05 38.52 -26.65
CA MET A 546 19.84 37.87 -27.71
C MET A 546 20.93 36.89 -27.24
N ASP A 547 21.15 35.73 -27.85
CA ASP A 547 20.55 35.06 -29.01
C ASP A 547 21.12 33.63 -29.07
N GLU A 548 20.35 32.73 -29.71
CA GLU A 548 20.77 31.76 -30.75
C GLU A 548 22.03 30.88 -30.52
N GLU A 549 22.07 29.59 -30.86
CA GLU A 549 21.32 28.82 -31.84
C GLU A 549 21.72 27.33 -31.68
N SER A 550 20.78 26.38 -31.91
CA SER A 550 20.68 25.22 -32.88
C SER A 550 21.18 23.69 -32.94
N ASP A 551 20.55 22.87 -33.75
CA ASP A 551 20.84 21.59 -34.48
C ASP A 551 22.24 20.88 -34.42
N ASP A 552 22.53 19.77 -35.09
CA ASP A 552 21.91 18.49 -35.48
C ASP A 552 23.14 17.62 -35.91
N ASP A 553 23.14 16.31 -36.08
CA ASP A 553 22.26 15.53 -36.93
C ASP A 553 22.49 14.01 -36.78
N LEU A 554 21.54 13.30 -37.38
CA LEU A 554 21.19 11.88 -37.46
C LEU A 554 22.28 10.89 -37.91
N ASP A 555 22.08 9.59 -37.57
CA ASP A 555 22.08 8.55 -38.61
C ASP A 555 21.41 7.21 -38.20
N GLU A 556 20.85 6.55 -39.22
CA GLU A 556 20.03 5.32 -39.21
C GLU A 556 20.85 4.01 -39.25
N ASN A 557 20.23 2.89 -38.79
CA ASN A 557 20.05 1.60 -39.50
C ASN A 557 20.01 0.38 -38.56
N TYR A 558 19.05 -0.54 -38.80
CA TYR A 558 19.26 -1.92 -39.27
C TYR A 558 18.00 -2.82 -39.08
N HIS A 559 17.48 -3.33 -40.21
CA HIS A 559 16.70 -4.58 -40.37
C HIS A 559 17.66 -5.81 -40.34
N PHE A 560 17.32 -7.09 -40.17
CA PHE A 560 16.13 -7.94 -40.41
C PHE A 560 16.13 -9.12 -39.41
#